data_AF-A0A380DX41-F1
#
_entry.id   AF-A0A380DX41-F1
#
_cell.length_a   1.000
_cell.length_b   1.000
_cell.length_c   1.000
_cell.angle_alpha   90.00
_cell.angle_beta   90.00
_cell.angle_gamma   90.00
#
_symmetry.space_group_name_H-M   'P 1'
#
loop_
_entity.id
_entity.type
_entity.pdbx_description
1 polymer ?
#
loop_
_entity_poly.entity_id
_entity_poly.type
_entity_poly.pdbx_seq_one_letter_code
_entity_poly.pdbx_strand_id
1 'polypeptide(L)' 'MRLLANPPYSAKWTADSKFENDERFSGYGKLAPKSKADFAFIQHMVHYLDDEGTMAVVLPHGVLFRGAAEGVSFVVI' A
#
# COMPACT_ATOMS: atom_id res chain seq x y z
N MET A 1 -9.25 -10.45 -12.46
CA MET A 1 -10.06 -9.35 -11.87
C MET A 1 -9.45 -7.97 -12.18
N ARG A 2 -10.24 -6.89 -12.20
CA ARG A 2 -9.71 -5.51 -12.36
C ARG A 2 -10.09 -4.66 -11.15
N LEU A 3 -9.10 -3.98 -10.56
CA LEU A 3 -9.25 -3.15 -9.36
C LEU A 3 -8.94 -1.70 -9.70
N LEU A 4 -9.87 -0.79 -9.46
CA LEU A 4 -9.68 0.65 -9.59
C LEU A 4 -9.96 1.32 -8.25
N ALA A 5 -9.04 2.17 -7.78
CA ALA A 5 -9.20 2.84 -6.51
C ALA A 5 -8.60 4.24 -6.46
N ASN A 6 -9.24 5.09 -5.66
CA ASN A 6 -8.76 6.42 -5.28
C ASN A 6 -8.85 6.54 -3.75
N PRO A 7 -7.92 5.91 -3.02
CA PRO A 7 -7.93 5.94 -1.57
C PRO A 7 -7.66 7.36 -1.05
N PRO A 8 -8.14 7.68 0.17
CA PRO A 8 -7.91 9.00 0.77
C PRO A 8 -6.42 9.26 0.96
N TYR A 9 -5.96 10.38 0.39
CA TYR A 9 -4.55 10.74 0.37
C TYR A 9 -3.97 10.90 1.77
N SER A 10 -2.83 10.23 2.04
CA SER A 10 -2.05 10.43 3.27
C SER A 10 -2.89 10.27 4.54
N ALA A 11 -3.89 9.39 4.49
CA ALA A 11 -4.76 9.13 5.62
C ALA A 11 -3.94 8.63 6.82
N LYS A 12 -4.37 9.05 8.01
CA LYS A 12 -3.85 8.48 9.25
C LYS A 12 -4.46 7.10 9.45
N TRP A 13 -3.66 6.17 9.94
CA TRP A 13 -4.12 4.83 10.32
C TRP A 13 -3.38 4.36 11.56
N THR A 14 -3.87 3.29 12.20
CA THR A 14 -3.36 2.91 13.52
C THR A 14 -1.94 2.34 13.47
N ALA A 15 -1.59 1.64 12.38
CA ALA A 15 -0.34 0.88 12.22
C ALA A 15 0.03 0.10 13.49
N ASP A 16 -0.96 -0.56 14.09
CA ASP A 16 -0.79 -1.36 15.29
C ASP A 16 0.10 -2.58 14.97
N SER A 17 0.91 -3.01 15.93
CA SER A 17 1.78 -4.19 15.78
C SER A 17 1.02 -5.49 15.44
N LYS A 18 -0.29 -5.54 15.70
CA LYS A 18 -1.14 -6.67 15.25
C LYS A 18 -1.11 -6.88 13.73
N PHE A 19 -0.86 -5.81 12.96
CA PHE A 19 -0.76 -5.86 11.51
C PHE A 19 0.59 -6.39 11.03
N GLU A 20 1.61 -6.50 11.88
CA GLU A 20 2.90 -7.10 11.51
C GLU A 20 2.77 -8.59 11.18
N ASN A 21 1.78 -9.26 11.77
CA ASN A 21 1.47 -10.67 11.52
C ASN A 21 0.32 -10.88 10.52
N ASP A 22 -0.25 -9.80 9.98
CA ASP A 22 -1.33 -9.88 9.00
C ASP A 22 -0.76 -10.27 7.64
N GLU A 23 -1.35 -11.25 6.96
CA GLU A 23 -0.87 -11.75 5.65
C GLU A 23 -0.76 -10.65 4.60
N ARG A 24 -1.54 -9.57 4.73
CA ARG A 24 -1.49 -8.42 3.82
C ARG A 24 -0.19 -7.63 3.94
N PHE A 25 0.43 -7.60 5.13
CA PHE A 25 1.52 -6.68 5.44
C PHE A 25 2.81 -7.37 5.91
N SER A 26 2.72 -8.59 6.43
CA SER A 26 3.83 -9.34 7.03
C SER A 26 4.97 -9.62 6.04
N GLY A 27 4.66 -9.77 4.75
CA GLY A 27 5.64 -10.01 3.69
C GLY A 27 6.56 -8.83 3.34
N TYR A 28 6.27 -7.62 3.83
CA TYR A 28 6.98 -6.40 3.44
C TYR A 28 7.97 -5.88 4.50
N GLY A 29 8.09 -6.57 5.64
CA GLY A 29 9.08 -6.32 6.69
C GLY A 29 8.87 -5.06 7.54
N LYS A 30 8.12 -4.06 7.05
CA LYS A 30 7.71 -2.87 7.83
C LYS A 30 6.31 -2.41 7.45
N LEU A 31 5.55 -2.01 8.47
CA LEU A 31 4.26 -1.36 8.27
C LEU A 31 4.43 0.06 7.73
N ALA A 32 3.44 0.52 6.96
CA ALA A 32 3.35 1.91 6.54
C ALA A 32 3.30 2.87 7.76
N PRO A 33 3.86 4.08 7.68
CA PRO A 33 3.84 5.03 8.79
C PRO A 33 2.41 5.38 9.25
N LYS A 34 2.19 5.59 10.56
CA LYS A 34 0.87 5.97 11.12
C LYS A 34 0.24 7.20 10.48
N SER A 35 1.07 8.13 10.00
CA SER A 35 0.63 9.37 9.35
C SER A 35 0.38 9.22 7.85
N LYS A 36 0.67 8.05 7.25
CA LYS A 36 0.64 7.77 5.81
C LYS A 36 0.19 6.34 5.53
N ALA A 37 -1.10 6.16 5.28
CA ALA A 37 -1.69 4.86 4.95
C ALA A 37 -1.55 4.46 3.47
N ASP A 38 -0.93 5.29 2.61
CA ASP A 38 -0.86 5.09 1.16
C ASP A 38 -0.36 3.68 0.80
N PHE A 39 0.74 3.24 1.44
CA PHE A 39 1.34 1.92 1.20
C PHE A 39 0.54 0.77 1.79
N ALA A 40 -0.18 1.00 2.91
CA ALA A 40 -1.09 0.01 3.47
C ALA A 40 -2.27 -0.25 2.52
N PHE A 41 -2.77 0.78 1.81
CA PHE A 41 -3.79 0.58 0.77
C PHE A 41 -3.27 -0.23 -0.42
N ILE A 42 -2.06 0.03 -0.89
CA ILE A 42 -1.45 -0.76 -1.99
C ILE A 42 -1.35 -2.23 -1.57
N GLN A 43 -0.76 -2.51 -0.42
CA GLN A 43 -0.58 -3.89 0.07
C GLN A 43 -1.91 -4.61 0.24
N HIS A 44 -2.91 -3.90 0.77
CA HIS A 44 -4.27 -4.42 0.87
C HIS A 44 -4.85 -4.79 -0.50
N MET A 45 -4.69 -3.94 -1.52
CA MET A 45 -5.23 -4.21 -2.86
C MET A 45 -4.48 -5.33 -3.57
N VAL A 46 -3.15 -5.38 -3.45
CA VAL A 46 -2.31 -6.44 -4.03
C VAL A 46 -2.67 -7.81 -3.47
N HIS A 47 -2.95 -7.90 -2.17
CA HIS A 47 -3.35 -9.16 -1.54
C HIS A 47 -4.66 -9.75 -2.13
N TYR A 48 -5.57 -8.92 -2.64
CA TYR A 48 -6.80 -9.37 -3.29
C TYR A 48 -6.73 -9.40 -4.82
N LEU A 49 -5.55 -9.15 -5.39
CA LEU A 49 -5.36 -9.17 -6.83
C LEU A 49 -5.09 -10.60 -7.29
N ASP A 50 -5.82 -11.07 -8.30
CA ASP A 50 -5.53 -12.35 -8.96
C ASP A 50 -4.14 -12.31 -9.63
N ASP A 51 -3.56 -13.49 -9.91
CA ASP A 51 -2.27 -13.63 -10.61
C ASP A 51 -2.24 -12.93 -11.99
N GLU A 52 -3.37 -12.93 -12.71
CA GLU A 52 -3.55 -12.22 -13.98
C GLU A 52 -4.37 -10.92 -13.82
N GLY A 53 -4.52 -10.46 -12.58
CA GLY A 53 -5.26 -9.25 -12.25
C GLY A 53 -4.53 -7.98 -12.64
N THR A 54 -5.29 -6.91 -12.93
CA THR A 54 -4.73 -5.58 -13.16
C THR A 54 -5.29 -4.60 -12.15
N MET A 55 -4.42 -3.82 -11.51
CA MET A 55 -4.77 -2.77 -10.58
C MET A 55 -4.33 -1.41 -11.12
N ALA A 56 -5.20 -0.41 -11.00
CA ALA A 56 -4.87 0.99 -11.20
C ALA A 56 -5.29 1.78 -9.94
N VAL A 57 -4.35 2.52 -9.37
CA VAL A 57 -4.57 3.29 -8.14
C VAL A 57 -3.92 4.66 -8.25
N VAL A 58 -4.69 5.71 -7.98
CA VAL A 58 -4.16 7.08 -8.00
C VAL A 58 -3.62 7.41 -6.62
N LEU A 59 -2.33 7.75 -6.56
CA LEU A 59 -1.62 8.07 -5.33
C LEU A 59 -0.73 9.30 -5.49
N PRO A 60 -0.43 10.01 -4.39
CA PRO A 60 0.58 11.06 -4.34
C PRO A 60 1.98 10.59 -4.73
N HIS A 61 2.76 11.45 -5.38
CA HIS A 61 4.15 11.14 -5.76
C HIS A 61 5.04 10.77 -4.56
N GLY A 62 4.70 11.23 -3.36
CA GLY A 62 5.45 10.93 -2.14
C GLY A 62 5.65 9.43 -1.93
N VAL A 63 4.72 8.58 -2.37
CA VAL A 63 4.81 7.13 -2.17
C VAL A 63 5.98 6.47 -2.92
N LEU A 64 6.51 7.12 -3.98
CA LEU A 64 7.60 6.59 -4.79
C LEU A 64 9.00 7.00 -4.30
N PHE A 65 9.10 8.09 -3.52
CA PHE A 65 10.38 8.73 -3.18
C PHE A 65 10.63 8.81 -1.67
N ARG A 66 9.72 8.32 -0.84
CA ARG A 66 9.90 8.32 0.61
C ARG A 66 10.89 7.22 0.99
N GLY A 67 12.14 7.60 1.20
CA GLY A 67 13.27 6.73 1.58
C GLY A 67 13.16 5.97 2.90
N ALA A 68 11.98 5.92 3.53
CA ALA A 68 11.69 5.13 4.70
C ALA A 68 10.56 4.13 4.38
N ALA A 69 10.94 2.86 4.20
CA ALA A 69 10.07 1.68 3.98
C ALA A 69 9.34 1.54 2.62
N GLU A 70 9.19 2.58 1.80
CA GLU A 70 8.42 2.56 0.54
C GLU A 70 9.34 2.46 -0.71
N GLY A 71 10.34 1.57 -0.68
CA GLY A 71 11.39 1.46 -1.72
C GLY A 71 11.02 0.65 -2.97
N VAL A 72 9.74 0.55 -3.35
CA VAL A 72 9.31 -0.20 -4.54
C VAL A 72 8.57 0.76 -5.47
N SER A 73 9.16 0.98 -6.65
CA SER A 73 8.59 1.83 -7.69
C SER A 73 7.42 1.11 -8.34
N PHE A 74 6.20 1.56 -8.08
CA PHE A 74 4.98 1.09 -8.75
C PHE A 74 4.63 2.07 -9.86
N VAL A 75 4.46 1.56 -11.09
CA VAL A 75 3.92 2.37 -12.19
C VAL A 75 2.45 2.62 -11.88
N VAL A 76 2.15 3.85 -11.46
CA VAL A 76 0.81 4.41 -11.37
C VAL A 76 0.48 5.00 -12.74
N ILE A 77 -0.48 4.40 -13.44
CA ILE A 77 -1.15 4.99 -14.61
C ILE A 77 -2.34 5.83 -14.16
#